data_AF-A0A535G655-F1
#
_entry.id   AF-A0A535G655-F1
#
_cell.length_a   1.000
_cell.length_b   1.000
_cell.length_c   1.000
_cell.angle_alpha   90.00
_cell.angle_beta   90.00
_cell.angle_gamma   90.00
#
_symmetry.space_group_name_H-M   'P 1'
#
loop_
_entity.id
_entity.type
_entity.pdbx_description
1 polymer ?
#
loop_
_entity_poly.entity_id
_entity_poly.type
_entity_poly.pdbx_seq_one_letter_code
_entity_poly.pdbx_strand_id
1 'polypeptide(L)'
;MALTTNAAAVTGSRVFAFVVWNDAARTLTSVTGGALTWTVDVQSRDDNNDHAAIASADAPLGLASGTVLTATFSGSVTHGLIAGASFTGVSAGAFLDATGNRVQGAVTAWNATVTTTVPGDLVLAYSVIDANTTSTATTPNVEIHDFGDASYYGWSTSTYRLAASAGATTVNGTWASASGAVGTVTVAAAYKPAGGGTPTPAVTLSPTSLVFGAQAVGTTSASQSVTLTNSGTGPVTITSITVAGTNAADFGRTTTCPLSPTTLAAGASCTIGATFAPAAAGARAASIQVADNATGSPHTVALSGTGTAPAVTLTPTNLVFGSQLVGTTSASQSSTLRNS
;
A
#
# COMPACT_ATOMS: atom_id res chain seq x y z
N MET A 1 26.03 5.09 30.03
CA MET A 1 24.80 4.50 30.61
C MET A 1 24.51 3.20 29.87
N ALA A 2 24.01 2.15 30.52
CA ALA A 2 23.82 0.85 29.88
C ALA A 2 22.49 0.18 30.26
N LEU A 3 21.91 -0.54 29.30
CA LEU A 3 20.75 -1.43 29.43
C LEU A 3 21.16 -2.84 29.06
N THR A 4 20.87 -3.81 29.92
CA THR A 4 20.92 -5.23 29.54
C THR A 4 19.53 -5.66 29.07
N THR A 5 19.39 -6.14 27.84
CA THR A 5 18.10 -6.58 27.31
C THR A 5 17.58 -7.78 28.08
N ASN A 6 16.29 -7.78 28.41
CA ASN A 6 15.62 -8.92 29.04
C ASN A 6 14.96 -9.87 28.02
N ALA A 7 14.69 -9.37 26.80
CA ALA A 7 14.06 -10.09 25.71
C ALA A 7 14.92 -10.02 24.43
N ALA A 8 14.69 -10.98 23.53
CA ALA A 8 15.33 -11.01 22.22
C ALA A 8 14.47 -10.27 21.18
N ALA A 9 15.12 -9.55 20.26
CA ALA A 9 14.47 -9.06 19.04
C ALA A 9 14.59 -10.13 17.95
N VAL A 10 13.50 -10.40 17.24
CA VAL A 10 13.50 -11.40 16.16
C VAL A 10 14.24 -10.88 14.92
N THR A 11 14.70 -11.80 14.08
CA THR A 11 15.34 -11.54 12.78
C THR A 11 14.51 -10.58 11.92
N GLY A 12 15.15 -9.55 11.38
CA GLY A 12 14.49 -8.54 10.52
C GLY A 12 13.71 -7.47 11.29
N SER A 13 13.85 -7.42 12.62
CA SER A 13 13.31 -6.32 13.41
C SER A 13 14.14 -5.06 13.26
N ARG A 14 13.51 -3.92 13.55
CA ARG A 14 14.21 -2.69 13.91
C ARG A 14 14.18 -2.54 15.43
N VAL A 15 15.33 -2.27 16.03
CA VAL A 15 15.49 -2.06 17.47
C VAL A 15 15.61 -0.58 17.74
N PHE A 16 14.93 -0.12 18.78
CA PHE A 16 14.92 1.27 19.24
C PHE A 16 15.48 1.34 20.65
N ALA A 17 16.36 2.30 20.87
CA ALA A 17 16.86 2.70 22.17
C ALA A 17 16.32 4.11 22.49
N PHE A 18 15.59 4.21 23.59
CA PHE A 18 15.08 5.46 24.13
C PHE A 18 16.01 5.87 25.26
N VAL A 19 16.58 7.07 25.18
CA VAL A 19 17.56 7.55 26.14
C VAL A 19 17.11 8.88 26.70
N VAL A 20 17.07 9.01 28.03
CA VAL A 20 16.72 10.24 28.74
C VAL A 20 17.80 10.59 29.76
N TRP A 21 18.07 11.87 29.97
CA TRP A 21 19.05 12.33 30.96
C TRP A 21 18.77 13.74 31.45
N ASN A 22 19.27 14.06 32.65
CA ASN A 22 19.15 15.38 33.26
C ASN A 22 20.52 16.08 33.33
N ASP A 23 20.92 16.76 32.25
CA ASP A 23 22.09 17.66 32.17
C ASP A 23 22.07 18.50 30.85
N ALA A 24 21.79 19.81 30.94
CA ALA A 24 21.77 20.74 29.80
C ALA A 24 23.04 20.77 28.94
N ALA A 25 24.20 20.50 29.53
CA ALA A 25 25.47 20.58 28.82
C ALA A 25 25.79 19.32 28.00
N ARG A 26 25.01 18.24 28.15
CA ARG A 26 25.35 16.92 27.58
C ARG A 26 24.47 16.57 26.39
N THR A 27 25.08 15.81 25.48
CA THR A 27 24.43 15.21 24.32
C THR A 27 24.72 13.73 24.28
N LEU A 28 23.72 12.93 23.94
CA LEU A 28 23.96 11.58 23.44
C LEU A 28 24.77 11.66 22.14
N THR A 29 25.93 11.00 22.11
CA THR A 29 26.84 10.95 20.96
C THR A 29 26.71 9.64 20.19
N SER A 30 26.40 8.54 20.88
CA SER A 30 26.20 7.24 20.24
C SER A 30 25.46 6.24 21.12
N VAL A 31 24.85 5.25 20.48
CA VAL A 31 24.40 4.00 21.11
C VAL A 31 25.20 2.86 20.47
N THR A 32 25.64 1.89 21.29
CA THR A 32 26.37 0.71 20.82
C THR A 32 25.84 -0.54 21.49
N GLY A 33 25.87 -1.69 20.80
CA GLY A 33 25.47 -2.98 21.38
C GLY A 33 24.95 -3.93 20.32
N GLY A 34 25.08 -5.23 20.57
CA GLY A 34 24.50 -6.28 19.72
C GLY A 34 25.10 -6.42 18.32
N ALA A 35 26.30 -5.88 18.07
CA ALA A 35 26.91 -5.79 16.75
C ALA A 35 26.01 -5.12 15.69
N LEU A 36 25.09 -4.25 16.13
CA LEU A 36 24.22 -3.48 15.25
C LEU A 36 24.85 -2.12 14.92
N THR A 37 24.48 -1.56 13.77
CA THR A 37 24.83 -0.19 13.39
C THR A 37 23.73 0.75 13.85
N TRP A 38 24.01 1.55 14.87
CA TRP A 38 23.04 2.46 15.48
C TRP A 38 23.11 3.86 14.88
N THR A 39 21.94 4.48 14.76
CA THR A 39 21.79 5.89 14.36
C THR A 39 21.05 6.63 15.47
N VAL A 40 21.50 7.83 15.84
CA VAL A 40 20.72 8.73 16.70
C VAL A 40 19.75 9.47 15.79
N ASP A 41 18.48 9.07 15.81
CA ASP A 41 17.46 9.56 14.88
C ASP A 41 16.95 10.94 15.29
N VAL A 42 16.65 11.10 16.59
CA VAL A 42 16.16 12.37 17.16
C VAL A 42 16.78 12.64 18.51
N GLN A 43 17.08 13.90 18.78
CA GLN A 43 17.49 14.39 20.09
C GLN A 43 16.82 15.74 20.35
N SER A 44 16.19 15.88 21.51
CA SER A 44 15.55 17.12 21.96
C SER A 44 16.09 17.53 23.32
N ARG A 45 16.13 18.86 23.55
CA ARG A 45 16.70 19.47 24.74
C ARG A 45 15.73 20.39 25.45
N ASP A 46 15.77 20.37 26.78
CA ASP A 46 15.15 21.37 27.65
C ASP A 46 16.13 22.41 28.16
N ASP A 47 15.56 23.58 28.47
CA ASP A 47 16.13 24.66 29.26
C ASP A 47 16.26 24.28 30.76
N ASN A 48 15.43 23.33 31.25
CA ASN A 48 15.43 22.85 32.65
C ASN A 48 16.29 21.58 32.91
N ASN A 49 17.28 21.32 32.06
CA ASN A 49 18.20 20.17 32.11
C ASN A 49 17.65 18.82 31.61
N ASP A 50 16.37 18.63 31.31
CA ASP A 50 15.88 17.36 30.79
C ASP A 50 16.11 17.19 29.28
N HIS A 51 16.60 16.03 28.88
CA HIS A 51 16.86 15.70 27.49
C HIS A 51 16.41 14.29 27.20
N ALA A 52 16.12 14.08 25.93
CA ALA A 52 15.78 12.76 25.46
C ALA A 52 16.19 12.57 24.00
N ALA A 53 16.39 11.31 23.64
CA ALA A 53 16.79 10.91 22.31
C ALA A 53 16.21 9.54 21.96
N ILE A 54 15.93 9.36 20.66
CA ILE A 54 15.62 8.07 20.06
C ILE A 54 16.80 7.71 19.18
N ALA A 55 17.34 6.52 19.39
CA ALA A 55 18.28 5.90 18.48
C ALA A 55 17.70 4.58 17.97
N SER A 56 18.04 4.18 16.76
CA SER A 56 17.57 2.93 16.20
C SER A 56 18.65 2.21 15.39
N ALA A 57 18.44 0.90 15.22
CA ALA A 57 19.31 0.05 14.42
C ALA A 57 18.49 -1.07 13.76
N ASP A 58 18.86 -1.40 12.52
CA ASP A 58 18.35 -2.61 11.87
C ASP A 58 19.01 -3.84 12.49
N ALA A 59 18.19 -4.85 12.80
CA ALA A 59 18.63 -6.13 13.33
C ALA A 59 18.29 -7.27 12.35
N PRO A 60 18.99 -7.36 11.20
CA PRO A 60 18.69 -8.38 10.19
C PRO A 60 18.90 -9.80 10.70
N LEU A 61 19.73 -10.00 11.73
CA LEU A 61 19.95 -11.28 12.41
C LEU A 61 19.22 -11.39 13.77
N GLY A 62 18.42 -10.37 14.13
CA GLY A 62 17.83 -10.24 15.45
C GLY A 62 18.81 -9.70 16.49
N LEU A 63 18.36 -9.62 17.74
CA LEU A 63 19.16 -9.17 18.90
C LEU A 63 18.92 -10.15 20.05
N ALA A 64 19.98 -10.71 20.63
CA ALA A 64 19.84 -11.66 21.73
C ALA A 64 19.37 -10.98 23.04
N SER A 65 18.64 -11.73 23.87
CA SER A 65 18.47 -11.36 25.28
C SER A 65 19.82 -11.37 26.00
N GLY A 66 19.97 -10.53 27.02
CA GLY A 66 21.23 -10.32 27.72
C GLY A 66 22.23 -9.42 26.99
N THR A 67 21.85 -8.86 25.83
CA THR A 67 22.71 -7.92 25.11
C THR A 67 22.80 -6.61 25.87
N VAL A 68 24.02 -6.09 26.03
CA VAL A 68 24.24 -4.77 26.64
C VAL A 68 24.19 -3.69 25.57
N LEU A 69 23.20 -2.81 25.66
CA LEU A 69 23.11 -1.56 24.92
C LEU A 69 23.73 -0.44 25.75
N THR A 70 24.64 0.33 25.17
CA THR A 70 25.38 1.39 25.85
C THR A 70 25.14 2.72 25.17
N ALA A 71 24.57 3.69 25.91
CA ALA A 71 24.48 5.09 25.52
C ALA A 71 25.73 5.85 26.00
N THR A 72 26.38 6.54 25.07
CA THR A 72 27.59 7.34 25.29
C THR A 72 27.26 8.82 25.10
N PHE A 73 27.78 9.66 25.99
CA PHE A 73 27.50 11.10 26.02
C PHE A 73 28.78 11.91 25.82
N SER A 74 28.62 13.21 25.49
CA SER A 74 29.73 14.17 25.39
C SER A 74 30.50 14.42 26.69
N GLY A 75 30.03 13.87 27.80
CA GLY A 75 30.75 13.71 29.06
C GLY A 75 29.90 12.98 30.09
N SER A 76 30.34 12.97 31.35
CA SER A 76 29.61 12.27 32.42
C SER A 76 28.21 12.84 32.62
N VAL A 77 27.23 11.94 32.69
CA VAL A 77 25.84 12.21 33.02
C VAL A 77 25.56 11.56 34.37
N THR A 78 25.09 12.33 35.34
CA THR A 78 24.86 11.86 36.71
C THR A 78 23.55 11.07 36.83
N HIS A 79 22.55 11.44 36.04
CA HIS A 79 21.22 10.83 36.06
C HIS A 79 20.66 10.63 34.66
N GLY A 80 20.13 9.45 34.41
CA GLY A 80 19.37 9.17 33.21
C GLY A 80 18.99 7.70 33.09
N LEU A 81 18.18 7.40 32.08
CA LEU A 81 17.61 6.09 31.83
C LEU A 81 17.73 5.75 30.34
N ILE A 82 17.96 4.46 30.07
CA ILE A 82 17.93 3.88 28.73
C ILE A 82 16.95 2.73 28.74
N ALA A 83 16.08 2.70 27.73
CA ALA A 83 15.13 1.63 27.50
C ALA A 83 15.19 1.13 26.05
N GLY A 84 14.75 -0.10 25.83
CA GLY A 84 14.82 -0.75 24.52
C GLY A 84 13.48 -1.37 24.12
N ALA A 85 13.12 -1.22 22.84
CA ALA A 85 11.99 -1.92 22.24
C ALA A 85 12.37 -2.39 20.82
N SER A 86 11.70 -3.41 20.30
CA SER A 86 11.92 -3.88 18.93
C SER A 86 10.61 -4.12 18.21
N PHE A 87 10.55 -3.74 16.94
CA PHE A 87 9.37 -3.91 16.09
C PHE A 87 9.76 -4.64 14.82
N THR A 88 8.91 -5.55 14.37
CA THR A 88 9.02 -6.18 13.06
C THR A 88 8.34 -5.32 12.01
N GLY A 89 8.77 -5.47 10.75
CA GLY A 89 8.10 -4.81 9.64
C GLY A 89 8.25 -3.29 9.65
N VAL A 90 9.34 -2.74 10.18
CA VAL A 90 9.73 -1.32 10.04
C VAL A 90 10.87 -1.23 9.04
N SER A 91 10.80 -0.29 8.10
CA SER A 91 11.83 -0.14 7.05
C SER A 91 13.08 0.60 7.55
N ALA A 92 14.24 0.27 6.97
CA ALA A 92 15.55 0.82 7.33
C ALA A 92 15.71 2.34 7.06
N GLY A 93 15.09 2.87 5.99
CA GLY A 93 15.32 4.25 5.51
C GLY A 93 14.24 5.28 5.88
N ALA A 94 13.39 5.01 6.85
CA ALA A 94 12.11 5.70 6.97
C ALA A 94 11.99 6.60 8.19
N PHE A 95 12.66 7.73 8.14
CA PHE A 95 12.35 8.83 9.04
C PHE A 95 11.47 9.82 8.29
N LEU A 96 10.20 9.97 8.70
CA LEU A 96 9.19 10.76 7.98
C LEU A 96 9.17 12.23 8.39
N ASP A 97 9.47 12.55 9.66
CA ASP A 97 9.53 13.93 10.16
C ASP A 97 10.63 14.15 11.22
N ALA A 98 11.50 15.12 10.95
CA ALA A 98 12.64 15.50 11.80
C ALA A 98 12.33 16.58 12.84
N THR A 99 11.07 17.01 12.92
CA THR A 99 10.68 18.12 13.78
C THR A 99 10.55 17.61 15.22
N GLY A 100 11.66 17.66 15.96
CA GLY A 100 11.70 17.60 17.43
C GLY A 100 11.00 18.81 18.07
N ASN A 101 9.80 19.15 17.62
CA ASN A 101 9.07 20.34 18.01
C ASN A 101 8.46 20.14 19.39
N ARG A 102 8.84 21.01 20.34
CA ARG A 102 8.47 20.91 21.74
C ARG A 102 7.38 21.90 22.11
N VAL A 103 6.38 21.47 22.89
CA VAL A 103 5.38 22.37 23.50
C VAL A 103 5.67 22.42 25.00
N GLN A 104 6.15 23.57 25.48
CA GLN A 104 6.43 23.83 26.89
C GLN A 104 5.21 24.49 27.59
N GLY A 105 4.93 24.11 28.84
CA GLY A 105 4.04 24.88 29.71
C GLY A 105 3.53 24.11 30.93
N ALA A 106 3.06 24.84 31.95
CA ALA A 106 2.29 24.32 33.08
C ALA A 106 0.88 23.89 32.62
N VAL A 107 0.83 22.93 31.70
CA VAL A 107 -0.39 22.40 31.13
C VAL A 107 -0.61 21.01 31.68
N THR A 108 -1.84 20.69 32.06
CA THR A 108 -2.26 19.34 32.49
C THR A 108 -2.49 18.40 31.30
N ALA A 109 -2.30 18.90 30.08
CA ALA A 109 -2.51 18.19 28.82
C ALA A 109 -1.50 18.63 27.76
N TRP A 110 -1.16 17.74 26.84
CA TRP A 110 -0.26 18.02 25.74
C TRP A 110 -0.79 17.47 24.42
N ASN A 111 -0.42 18.14 23.33
CA ASN A 111 -0.70 17.73 21.96
C ASN A 111 0.58 17.80 21.11
N ALA A 112 0.88 16.71 20.40
CA ALA A 112 1.91 16.68 19.37
C ALA A 112 1.32 16.13 18.09
N THR A 113 1.60 16.78 16.97
CA THR A 113 1.13 16.35 15.65
C THR A 113 2.31 15.82 14.84
N VAL A 114 2.17 14.58 14.36
CA VAL A 114 3.08 13.93 13.43
C VAL A 114 2.34 13.66 12.14
N THR A 115 2.96 13.93 11.00
CA THR A 115 2.32 13.63 9.71
C THR A 115 2.72 12.24 9.24
N THR A 116 1.83 11.25 9.34
CA THR A 116 2.04 9.96 8.67
C THR A 116 1.56 10.04 7.23
N THR A 117 2.19 9.25 6.36
CA THR A 117 1.95 9.30 4.91
C THR A 117 1.20 8.07 4.41
N VAL A 118 1.24 6.96 5.16
CA VAL A 118 0.52 5.73 4.82
C VAL A 118 -0.09 5.04 6.07
N PRO A 119 -1.17 4.27 5.90
CA PRO A 119 -1.63 3.35 6.94
C PRO A 119 -0.53 2.38 7.36
N GLY A 120 -0.29 2.23 8.67
CA GLY A 120 0.73 1.32 9.22
C GLY A 120 2.09 1.95 9.49
N ASP A 121 2.23 3.26 9.28
CA ASP A 121 3.36 4.02 9.82
C ASP A 121 3.38 3.90 11.35
N LEU A 122 4.55 3.62 11.92
CA LEU A 122 4.80 3.54 13.35
C LEU A 122 5.15 4.93 13.87
N VAL A 123 4.28 5.52 14.69
CA VAL A 123 4.56 6.77 15.39
C VAL A 123 5.06 6.46 16.79
N LEU A 124 6.30 6.87 17.07
CA LEU A 124 6.92 6.80 18.37
C LEU A 124 6.89 8.19 19.00
N ALA A 125 6.26 8.32 20.17
CA ALA A 125 6.31 9.55 20.94
C ALA A 125 6.89 9.28 22.33
N TYR A 126 7.61 10.24 22.91
CA TYR A 126 8.01 10.18 24.31
C TYR A 126 7.64 11.45 25.07
N SER A 127 7.43 11.30 26.38
CA SER A 127 7.23 12.37 27.35
C SER A 127 8.13 12.17 28.55
N VAL A 128 8.73 13.27 29.03
CA VAL A 128 9.51 13.30 30.27
C VAL A 128 8.73 14.19 31.24
N ILE A 129 8.46 13.69 32.44
CA ILE A 129 7.64 14.42 33.40
C ILE A 129 8.42 14.57 34.70
N ASP A 130 8.42 15.79 35.24
CA ASP A 130 9.03 16.05 36.53
C ASP A 130 8.13 15.52 37.65
N ALA A 131 8.74 14.79 38.59
CA ALA A 131 8.25 14.38 39.91
C ALA A 131 6.79 13.86 40.04
N ASN A 132 6.62 12.62 40.54
CA ASN A 132 5.36 12.07 41.10
C ASN A 132 4.10 12.17 40.22
N THR A 133 4.26 12.34 38.91
CA THR A 133 3.18 12.49 37.95
C THR A 133 2.99 11.20 37.16
N THR A 134 1.72 10.87 36.87
CA THR A 134 1.37 9.75 36.00
C THR A 134 0.82 10.27 34.68
N SER A 135 1.29 9.68 33.59
CA SER A 135 0.80 9.96 32.24
C SER A 135 -0.32 8.99 31.91
N THR A 136 -1.46 9.49 31.46
CA THR A 136 -2.55 8.65 30.93
C THR A 136 -2.76 8.98 29.46
N ALA A 137 -2.89 7.94 28.62
CA ALA A 137 -3.28 8.15 27.23
C ALA A 137 -4.80 8.27 27.14
N THR A 138 -5.23 9.24 26.33
CA THR A 138 -6.59 9.30 25.83
C THR A 138 -6.62 8.53 24.50
N THR A 139 -7.73 7.83 24.23
CA THR A 139 -7.97 7.19 22.93
C THR A 139 -7.74 8.20 21.79
N PRO A 140 -7.12 7.81 20.65
CA PRO A 140 -7.04 6.47 20.08
C PRO A 140 -5.68 5.75 20.24
N ASN A 141 -4.78 6.20 21.12
CA ASN A 141 -3.44 5.59 21.23
C ASN A 141 -3.52 4.15 21.76
N VAL A 142 -3.00 3.19 21.01
CA VAL A 142 -3.28 1.75 21.18
C VAL A 142 -2.32 1.06 22.15
N GLU A 143 -1.13 1.60 22.40
CA GLU A 143 -0.20 0.95 23.33
C GLU A 143 0.68 1.98 24.07
N ILE A 144 0.57 1.94 25.41
CA ILE A 144 1.46 2.67 26.32
C ILE A 144 2.39 1.63 26.90
N HIS A 145 3.68 1.85 26.71
CA HIS A 145 4.67 1.17 27.52
C HIS A 145 5.24 2.20 28.50
N ASP A 146 5.00 1.95 29.78
CA ASP A 146 5.53 2.79 30.84
C ASP A 146 6.84 2.16 31.33
N PHE A 147 7.95 2.86 31.12
CA PHE A 147 9.22 2.49 31.75
C PHE A 147 9.45 3.42 32.93
N GLY A 148 8.71 3.18 34.00
CA GLY A 148 8.87 3.86 35.26
C GLY A 148 8.65 2.90 36.42
N ASP A 149 9.70 2.64 37.18
CA ASP A 149 9.59 2.63 38.65
C ASP A 149 10.99 2.69 39.27
N ALA A 150 11.28 3.82 39.91
CA ALA A 150 11.74 3.89 41.29
C ALA A 150 12.36 5.26 41.52
N SER A 151 11.66 6.04 42.32
CA SER A 151 12.12 7.25 43.02
C SER A 151 13.60 7.16 43.41
N TYR A 152 14.49 7.71 42.60
CA TYR A 152 15.82 8.05 43.05
C TYR A 152 15.98 9.57 42.94
N TYR A 153 15.71 10.23 44.07
CA TYR A 153 15.78 11.66 44.31
C TYR A 153 14.71 12.59 43.71
N GLY A 154 13.77 12.10 42.88
CA GLY A 154 12.44 12.72 42.72
C GLY A 154 12.24 13.73 41.57
N TRP A 155 12.94 13.63 40.44
CA TRP A 155 12.87 14.69 39.40
C TRP A 155 12.51 14.22 37.99
N SER A 156 12.45 12.93 37.64
CA SER A 156 11.91 12.55 36.31
C SER A 156 11.34 11.12 36.24
N THR A 157 10.12 10.98 35.75
CA THR A 157 9.57 9.73 35.19
C THR A 157 9.49 9.86 33.66
N SER A 158 9.66 8.76 32.92
CA SER A 158 9.65 8.78 31.46
C SER A 158 8.65 7.77 30.91
N THR A 159 7.70 8.26 30.12
CA THR A 159 6.67 7.44 29.47
C THR A 159 6.78 7.62 27.97
N TYR A 160 6.69 6.53 27.21
CA TYR A 160 6.63 6.59 25.75
C TYR A 160 5.33 5.94 25.25
N ARG A 161 4.92 6.37 24.06
CA ARG A 161 3.61 6.09 23.50
C ARG A 161 3.75 5.65 22.05
N LEU A 162 2.97 4.66 21.67
CA LEU A 162 2.93 4.10 20.33
C LEU A 162 1.57 4.37 19.69
N ALA A 163 1.59 4.85 18.46
CA ALA A 163 0.40 4.94 17.63
C ALA A 163 0.70 4.46 16.21
N ALA A 164 -0.21 3.67 15.63
CA ALA A 164 -0.16 3.25 14.24
C ALA A 164 -1.44 3.70 13.55
N SER A 165 -1.34 4.65 12.62
CA SER A 165 -2.52 5.23 11.93
C SER A 165 -2.18 5.80 10.56
N ALA A 166 -3.21 5.92 9.73
CA ALA A 166 -3.13 6.50 8.39
C ALA A 166 -3.29 8.02 8.42
N GLY A 167 -2.39 8.75 7.74
CA GLY A 167 -2.46 10.20 7.59
C GLY A 167 -1.94 10.99 8.80
N ALA A 168 -2.02 12.32 8.74
CA ALA A 168 -1.60 13.16 9.85
C ALA A 168 -2.26 12.73 11.16
N THR A 169 -1.43 12.29 12.09
CA THR A 169 -1.85 11.69 13.35
C THR A 169 -1.45 12.62 14.48
N THR A 170 -2.44 13.01 15.28
CA THR A 170 -2.19 13.75 16.50
C THR A 170 -2.08 12.76 17.65
N VAL A 171 -0.90 12.70 18.27
CA VAL A 171 -0.70 11.97 19.51
C VAL A 171 -0.95 12.95 20.66
N ASN A 172 -1.93 12.63 21.50
CA ASN A 172 -2.33 13.45 22.65
C ASN A 172 -2.20 12.69 23.96
N GLY A 173 -2.05 13.42 25.05
CA GLY A 173 -2.07 12.87 26.40
C GLY A 173 -2.46 13.87 27.47
N THR A 174 -2.87 13.33 28.61
CA THR A 174 -3.14 14.08 29.84
C THR A 174 -2.20 13.63 30.94
N TRP A 175 -1.84 14.56 31.81
CA TRP A 175 -1.07 14.27 33.03
C TRP A 175 -1.95 14.51 34.26
N ALA A 176 -1.88 13.60 35.23
CA ALA A 176 -2.41 13.84 36.56
C ALA A 176 -1.26 14.28 37.47
N SER A 177 -1.25 15.55 37.86
CA SER A 177 -0.29 16.09 38.83
C SER A 177 -0.92 16.31 40.19
N ALA A 178 -0.23 15.93 41.27
CA ALA A 178 -0.35 16.68 42.52
C ALA A 178 0.15 18.11 42.27
N SER A 179 -0.54 19.13 42.80
CA SER A 179 -0.35 20.54 42.44
C SER A 179 1.13 20.98 42.35
N GLY A 180 1.53 21.55 41.20
CA GLY A 180 2.83 22.23 41.01
C GLY A 180 3.83 21.57 40.07
N ALA A 181 3.54 20.40 39.49
CA ALA A 181 4.45 19.73 38.56
C ALA A 181 4.47 20.43 37.18
N VAL A 182 5.66 20.55 36.59
CA VAL A 182 5.86 20.94 35.19
C VAL A 182 6.10 19.66 34.40
N GLY A 183 5.26 19.38 33.41
CA GLY A 183 5.47 18.28 32.48
C GLY A 183 6.02 18.82 31.18
N THR A 184 6.95 18.09 30.57
CA THR A 184 7.42 18.44 29.23
C THR A 184 7.20 17.30 28.24
N VAL A 185 6.53 17.61 27.14
CA VAL A 185 6.46 16.71 25.99
C VAL A 185 7.20 17.38 24.86
N THR A 186 8.05 16.62 24.19
CA THR A 186 7.79 16.20 22.81
C THR A 186 9.09 15.73 22.19
N VAL A 187 9.08 14.47 21.76
CA VAL A 187 9.50 14.12 20.41
C VAL A 187 8.52 13.09 19.93
N ALA A 188 8.04 13.30 18.72
CA ALA A 188 7.23 12.36 18.01
C ALA A 188 7.93 12.11 16.66
N ALA A 189 8.15 10.85 16.32
CA ALA A 189 8.86 10.40 15.13
C ALA A 189 8.01 9.35 14.41
N ALA A 190 7.79 9.52 13.10
CA ALA A 190 7.14 8.51 12.28
C ALA A 190 8.13 7.65 11.48
N TYR A 191 7.88 6.34 11.49
CA TYR A 191 8.62 5.34 10.72
C TYR A 191 7.71 4.58 9.74
N LYS A 192 8.21 4.32 8.52
CA LYS A 192 7.46 3.57 7.51
C LYS A 192 7.55 2.07 7.74
N PRO A 193 6.50 1.30 7.39
CA PRO A 193 6.56 -0.15 7.39
C PRO A 193 7.57 -0.69 6.36
N ALA A 194 8.06 -1.90 6.58
CA ALA A 194 8.94 -2.63 5.66
C ALA A 194 8.22 -2.84 4.33
N GLY A 195 8.81 -2.36 3.22
CA GLY A 195 8.17 -2.32 1.90
C GLY A 195 7.44 -1.00 1.58
N GLY A 196 7.55 0.02 2.44
CA GLY A 196 6.88 1.33 2.36
C GLY A 196 7.32 2.27 1.24
N GLY A 197 7.29 1.81 -0.01
CA GLY A 197 6.84 2.70 -1.09
C GLY A 197 5.35 2.96 -0.91
N THR A 198 4.84 4.10 -1.39
CA THR A 198 3.40 4.32 -1.47
C THR A 198 2.73 3.10 -2.15
N PRO A 199 1.67 2.49 -1.57
CA PRO A 199 1.03 1.31 -2.15
C PRO A 199 0.70 1.58 -3.61
N THR A 200 1.38 0.88 -4.50
CA THR A 200 1.39 1.20 -5.93
C THR A 200 0.57 0.14 -6.64
N PRO A 201 -0.61 0.49 -7.19
CA PRO A 201 -1.39 -0.43 -8.00
C PRO A 201 -0.62 -0.75 -9.29
N ALA A 202 -0.58 -2.03 -9.65
CA ALA A 202 -0.01 -2.48 -10.92
C ALA A 202 -0.90 -3.59 -11.50
N VAL A 203 -1.26 -3.44 -12.77
CA VAL A 203 -2.19 -4.34 -13.45
C VAL A 203 -1.48 -5.08 -14.57
N THR A 204 -1.70 -6.38 -14.62
CA THR A 204 -1.27 -7.24 -15.72
C THR A 204 -2.47 -8.00 -16.28
N LEU A 205 -2.60 -8.00 -17.61
CA LEU A 205 -3.63 -8.72 -18.35
C LEU A 205 -3.00 -9.90 -19.07
N SER A 206 -3.60 -11.09 -18.94
CA SER A 206 -3.15 -12.29 -19.65
C SER A 206 -4.32 -13.14 -20.12
N PRO A 207 -4.44 -13.43 -21.43
CA PRO A 207 -3.62 -12.91 -22.53
C PRO A 207 -3.91 -11.42 -22.86
N THR A 208 -3.03 -10.76 -23.60
CA THR A 208 -3.21 -9.35 -24.07
C THR A 208 -3.99 -9.24 -25.39
N SER A 209 -4.36 -10.37 -26.00
CA SER A 209 -5.18 -10.43 -27.20
C SER A 209 -6.05 -11.69 -27.22
N LEU A 210 -7.28 -11.56 -27.71
CA LEU A 210 -8.19 -12.66 -27.97
C LEU A 210 -8.52 -12.71 -29.46
N VAL A 211 -8.35 -13.89 -30.05
CA VAL A 211 -8.62 -14.14 -31.47
C VAL A 211 -9.76 -15.13 -31.57
N PHE A 212 -10.87 -14.67 -32.13
CA PHE A 212 -12.01 -15.49 -32.47
C PHE A 212 -11.84 -16.03 -33.89
N GLY A 213 -12.27 -17.27 -34.10
CA GLY A 213 -12.28 -17.88 -35.43
C GLY A 213 -13.33 -17.26 -36.36
N ALA A 214 -13.58 -17.94 -37.47
CA ALA A 214 -14.70 -17.61 -38.35
C ALA A 214 -16.03 -17.84 -37.62
N GLN A 215 -16.89 -16.83 -37.59
CA GLN A 215 -18.20 -16.87 -36.95
C GLN A 215 -19.26 -16.43 -37.95
N ALA A 216 -20.33 -17.21 -38.09
CA ALA A 216 -21.43 -16.84 -38.98
C ALA A 216 -22.09 -15.54 -38.52
N VAL A 217 -22.43 -14.66 -39.46
CA VAL A 217 -23.10 -13.39 -39.17
C VAL A 217 -24.38 -13.62 -38.37
N GLY A 218 -24.57 -12.84 -37.30
CA GLY A 218 -25.71 -12.93 -36.39
C GLY A 218 -25.66 -14.07 -35.37
N THR A 219 -24.53 -14.79 -35.26
CA THR A 219 -24.34 -15.86 -34.27
C THR A 219 -23.22 -15.53 -33.29
N THR A 220 -23.41 -15.86 -32.01
CA THR A 220 -22.44 -15.57 -30.94
C THR A 220 -21.47 -16.73 -30.74
N SER A 221 -20.18 -16.42 -30.63
CA SER A 221 -19.13 -17.39 -30.33
C SER A 221 -19.20 -17.92 -28.88
N ALA A 222 -18.43 -18.97 -28.59
CA ALA A 222 -18.06 -19.28 -27.21
C ALA A 222 -17.29 -18.11 -26.58
N SER A 223 -17.42 -17.95 -25.25
CA SER A 223 -16.69 -16.92 -24.52
C SER A 223 -15.21 -17.31 -24.37
N GLN A 224 -14.32 -16.38 -24.67
CA GLN A 224 -12.92 -16.44 -24.25
C GLN A 224 -12.73 -15.55 -23.01
N SER A 225 -11.63 -15.73 -22.27
CA SER A 225 -11.38 -14.97 -21.05
C SER A 225 -9.97 -14.40 -20.99
N VAL A 226 -9.86 -13.25 -20.32
CA VAL A 226 -8.60 -12.63 -19.89
C VAL A 226 -8.59 -12.56 -18.38
N THR A 227 -7.46 -12.91 -17.77
CA THR A 227 -7.22 -12.72 -16.34
C THR A 227 -6.57 -11.36 -16.12
N LEU A 228 -7.17 -10.56 -15.25
CA LEU A 228 -6.60 -9.34 -14.72
C LEU A 228 -6.03 -9.64 -13.33
N THR A 229 -4.75 -9.41 -13.16
CA THR A 229 -4.04 -9.60 -11.89
C THR A 229 -3.52 -8.28 -11.37
N ASN A 230 -3.78 -7.99 -10.09
CA ASN A 230 -3.11 -6.91 -9.38
C ASN A 230 -1.75 -7.41 -8.89
N SER A 231 -0.69 -7.10 -9.64
CA SER A 231 0.70 -7.44 -9.32
C SER A 231 1.39 -6.39 -8.45
N GLY A 232 0.67 -5.32 -8.10
CA GLY A 232 1.16 -4.23 -7.27
C GLY A 232 1.05 -4.50 -5.78
N THR A 233 1.51 -3.54 -4.99
CA THR A 233 1.42 -3.57 -3.51
C THR A 233 0.22 -2.80 -2.98
N GLY A 234 -0.45 -2.01 -3.84
CA GLY A 234 -1.66 -1.25 -3.51
C GLY A 234 -2.94 -1.81 -4.16
N PRO A 235 -4.13 -1.44 -3.66
CA PRO A 235 -5.40 -1.86 -4.24
C PRO A 235 -5.64 -1.20 -5.61
N VAL A 236 -6.14 -1.99 -6.56
CA VAL A 236 -6.57 -1.49 -7.88
C VAL A 236 -8.05 -1.13 -7.82
N THR A 237 -8.37 0.12 -8.14
CA THR A 237 -9.74 0.62 -8.26
C THR A 237 -10.10 0.67 -9.74
N ILE A 238 -10.92 -0.28 -10.19
CA ILE A 238 -11.37 -0.33 -11.58
C ILE A 238 -12.59 0.57 -11.73
N THR A 239 -12.44 1.66 -12.48
CA THR A 239 -13.50 2.63 -12.74
C THR A 239 -14.43 2.16 -13.85
N SER A 240 -13.90 1.56 -14.92
CA SER A 240 -14.72 1.00 -15.99
C SER A 240 -13.99 -0.08 -16.80
N ILE A 241 -14.78 -0.98 -17.40
CA ILE A 241 -14.30 -1.95 -18.39
C ILE A 241 -15.22 -1.85 -19.61
N THR A 242 -14.72 -1.37 -20.74
CA THR A 242 -15.52 -1.10 -21.94
C THR A 242 -14.95 -1.79 -23.16
N VAL A 243 -15.76 -1.95 -24.21
CA VAL A 243 -15.30 -2.38 -25.54
C VAL A 243 -15.29 -1.16 -26.45
N ALA A 244 -14.17 -0.91 -27.13
CA ALA A 244 -13.96 0.24 -28.00
C ALA A 244 -13.31 -0.16 -29.32
N GLY A 245 -13.45 0.67 -30.35
CA GLY A 245 -12.92 0.44 -31.69
C GLY A 245 -14.00 0.34 -32.77
N THR A 246 -13.58 0.19 -34.02
CA THR A 246 -14.45 0.25 -35.21
C THR A 246 -15.60 -0.76 -35.19
N ASN A 247 -15.36 -1.96 -34.67
CA ASN A 247 -16.35 -3.03 -34.61
C ASN A 247 -16.77 -3.38 -33.18
N ALA A 248 -16.73 -2.42 -32.24
CA ALA A 248 -17.02 -2.68 -30.83
C ALA A 248 -18.38 -3.36 -30.59
N ALA A 249 -19.41 -3.02 -31.39
CA ALA A 249 -20.73 -3.62 -31.27
C ALA A 249 -20.78 -5.12 -31.60
N ASP A 250 -19.78 -5.65 -32.32
CA ASP A 250 -19.68 -7.07 -32.64
C ASP A 250 -19.07 -7.88 -31.48
N PHE A 251 -18.61 -7.24 -30.40
CA PHE A 251 -17.97 -7.91 -29.26
C PHE A 251 -18.70 -7.64 -27.94
N GLY A 252 -19.04 -8.72 -27.23
CA GLY A 252 -19.64 -8.66 -25.90
C GLY A 252 -18.59 -8.82 -24.79
N ARG A 253 -18.89 -8.31 -23.58
CA ARG A 253 -17.99 -8.41 -22.42
C ARG A 253 -18.73 -8.73 -21.12
N THR A 254 -18.22 -9.70 -20.36
CA THR A 254 -18.60 -9.98 -18.97
C THR A 254 -17.39 -9.78 -18.05
N THR A 255 -17.61 -9.64 -16.73
CA THR A 255 -16.51 -9.47 -15.79
C THR A 255 -16.87 -10.00 -14.40
N THR A 256 -15.89 -10.57 -13.71
CA THR A 256 -15.93 -10.89 -12.27
C THR A 256 -15.13 -9.88 -11.45
N CYS A 257 -14.51 -8.90 -12.09
CA CYS A 257 -13.70 -7.89 -11.42
C CYS A 257 -14.56 -6.94 -10.59
N PRO A 258 -14.13 -6.60 -9.36
CA PRO A 258 -14.80 -5.59 -8.56
C PRO A 258 -14.67 -4.23 -9.27
N LEU A 259 -15.80 -3.54 -9.40
CA LEU A 259 -15.84 -2.16 -9.89
C LEU A 259 -15.99 -1.21 -8.71
N SER A 260 -15.54 0.03 -8.91
CA SER A 260 -15.66 1.10 -7.93
C SER A 260 -17.09 1.17 -7.33
N PRO A 261 -17.22 1.27 -6.00
CA PRO A 261 -16.17 1.62 -5.02
C PRO A 261 -15.37 0.43 -4.47
N THR A 262 -15.67 -0.81 -4.86
CA THR A 262 -14.90 -1.99 -4.42
C THR A 262 -13.59 -2.10 -5.20
N THR A 263 -12.53 -2.58 -4.55
CA THR A 263 -11.19 -2.67 -5.13
C THR A 263 -10.72 -4.11 -5.25
N LEU A 264 -9.79 -4.35 -6.19
CA LEU A 264 -9.07 -5.61 -6.31
C LEU A 264 -7.81 -5.53 -5.43
N ALA A 265 -7.78 -6.35 -4.37
CA ALA A 265 -6.66 -6.39 -3.43
C ALA A 265 -5.33 -6.76 -4.10
N ALA A 266 -4.21 -6.37 -3.50
CA ALA A 266 -2.87 -6.76 -3.94
C ALA A 266 -2.74 -8.29 -4.01
N GLY A 267 -2.16 -8.81 -5.10
CA GLY A 267 -2.03 -10.24 -5.36
C GLY A 267 -3.32 -10.95 -5.79
N ALA A 268 -4.49 -10.29 -5.72
CA ALA A 268 -5.73 -10.86 -6.18
C ALA A 268 -5.87 -10.79 -7.71
N SER A 269 -6.73 -11.65 -8.25
CA SER A 269 -7.03 -11.70 -9.69
C SER A 269 -8.53 -11.81 -9.92
N CYS A 270 -8.97 -11.35 -11.09
CA CYS A 270 -10.34 -11.48 -11.59
C CYS A 270 -10.32 -11.76 -13.09
N THR A 271 -11.48 -12.08 -13.67
CA THR A 271 -11.60 -12.47 -15.07
C THR A 271 -12.54 -11.55 -15.84
N ILE A 272 -12.17 -11.26 -17.08
CA ILE A 272 -12.97 -10.53 -18.06
C ILE A 272 -13.28 -11.51 -19.21
N GLY A 273 -14.55 -11.80 -19.41
CA GLY A 273 -15.02 -12.63 -20.52
C GLY A 273 -15.31 -11.79 -21.75
N ALA A 274 -15.03 -12.33 -22.93
CA ALA A 274 -15.33 -11.72 -24.22
C ALA A 274 -16.02 -12.71 -25.16
N THR A 275 -17.02 -12.23 -25.91
CA THR A 275 -17.72 -12.98 -26.96
C THR A 275 -17.69 -12.20 -28.27
N PHE A 276 -17.86 -12.90 -29.39
CA PHE A 276 -17.89 -12.30 -30.73
C PHE A 276 -19.18 -12.69 -31.47
N ALA A 277 -19.93 -11.70 -31.94
CA ALA A 277 -21.18 -11.83 -32.69
C ALA A 277 -21.17 -10.85 -33.88
N PRO A 278 -20.54 -11.22 -35.02
CA PRO A 278 -20.37 -10.29 -36.14
C PRO A 278 -21.71 -9.93 -36.79
N ALA A 279 -21.97 -8.63 -36.98
CA ALA A 279 -23.13 -8.13 -37.72
C ALA A 279 -22.96 -8.14 -39.25
N ALA A 280 -21.75 -8.35 -39.75
CA ALA A 280 -21.47 -8.44 -41.19
C ALA A 280 -20.22 -9.28 -41.47
N ALA A 281 -20.06 -9.73 -42.72
CA ALA A 281 -18.93 -10.55 -43.15
C ALA A 281 -17.60 -9.76 -43.25
N GLY A 282 -16.48 -10.47 -43.12
CA GLY A 282 -15.12 -9.93 -43.19
C GLY A 282 -14.45 -9.78 -41.82
N ALA A 283 -13.22 -9.27 -41.82
CA ALA A 283 -12.44 -9.06 -40.59
C ALA A 283 -13.11 -8.02 -39.69
N ARG A 284 -13.13 -8.32 -38.39
CA ARG A 284 -13.67 -7.46 -37.33
C ARG A 284 -12.64 -7.30 -36.22
N ALA A 285 -12.45 -6.08 -35.75
CA ALA A 285 -11.50 -5.77 -34.69
C ALA A 285 -12.06 -4.73 -33.70
N ALA A 286 -11.72 -4.92 -32.44
CA ALA A 286 -12.03 -4.03 -31.33
C ALA A 286 -10.98 -4.20 -30.22
N SER A 287 -11.19 -3.54 -29.08
CA SER A 287 -10.37 -3.72 -27.90
C SER A 287 -11.20 -3.61 -26.64
N ILE A 288 -10.85 -4.36 -25.60
CA ILE A 288 -11.34 -4.12 -24.24
C ILE A 288 -10.43 -3.08 -23.61
N GLN A 289 -11.00 -2.03 -23.02
CA GLN A 289 -10.28 -1.01 -22.26
C GLN A 289 -10.67 -1.10 -20.79
N VAL A 290 -9.67 -1.25 -19.92
CA VAL A 290 -9.81 -1.28 -18.46
C VAL A 290 -9.26 0.03 -17.91
N ALA A 291 -10.14 0.91 -17.44
CA ALA A 291 -9.75 2.15 -16.78
C ALA A 291 -9.68 1.93 -15.27
N ASP A 292 -8.50 2.13 -14.69
CA ASP A 292 -8.22 2.02 -13.27
C ASP A 292 -7.19 3.06 -12.80
N ASN A 293 -6.75 2.94 -11.54
CA ASN A 293 -5.78 3.84 -10.90
C ASN A 293 -4.31 3.36 -11.00
N ALA A 294 -4.01 2.29 -11.75
CA ALA A 294 -2.67 1.80 -11.98
C ALA A 294 -1.93 2.62 -13.05
N THR A 295 -0.60 2.57 -13.01
CA THR A 295 0.23 3.21 -14.05
C THR A 295 0.01 2.49 -15.39
N GLY A 296 -0.24 3.26 -16.45
CA GLY A 296 -0.52 2.71 -17.79
C GLY A 296 -2.01 2.51 -18.08
N SER A 297 -2.89 2.93 -17.17
CA SER A 297 -4.33 3.00 -17.41
C SER A 297 -4.69 3.99 -18.54
N PRO A 298 -5.61 3.64 -19.46
CA PRO A 298 -6.34 2.37 -19.50
C PRO A 298 -5.50 1.22 -20.08
N HIS A 299 -5.60 0.04 -19.47
CA HIS A 299 -5.01 -1.19 -20.00
C HIS A 299 -5.89 -1.77 -21.11
N THR A 300 -5.27 -2.36 -22.14
CA THR A 300 -6.01 -2.82 -23.32
C THR A 300 -5.80 -4.29 -23.63
N VAL A 301 -6.86 -4.95 -24.13
CA VAL A 301 -6.82 -6.28 -24.73
C VAL A 301 -7.32 -6.16 -26.16
N ALA A 302 -6.52 -6.59 -27.15
CA ALA A 302 -6.95 -6.60 -28.54
C ALA A 302 -7.95 -7.72 -28.82
N LEU A 303 -9.02 -7.42 -29.56
CA LEU A 303 -10.02 -8.39 -30.00
C LEU A 303 -10.02 -8.46 -31.53
N SER A 304 -10.05 -9.67 -32.07
CA SER A 304 -10.16 -9.87 -33.52
C SER A 304 -10.99 -11.12 -33.86
N GLY A 305 -11.66 -11.09 -35.01
CA GLY A 305 -12.43 -12.21 -35.53
C GLY A 305 -12.82 -12.01 -36.99
N THR A 306 -13.44 -13.01 -37.61
CA THR A 306 -13.95 -12.90 -38.99
C THR A 306 -15.42 -13.31 -39.05
N GLY A 307 -16.26 -12.41 -39.55
CA GLY A 307 -17.66 -12.73 -39.87
C GLY A 307 -17.75 -13.48 -41.20
N THR A 308 -18.55 -14.55 -41.25
CA THR A 308 -18.85 -15.27 -42.48
C THR A 308 -20.34 -15.17 -42.83
N ALA A 309 -20.64 -14.93 -44.10
CA ALA A 309 -22.00 -15.00 -44.63
C ALA A 309 -22.06 -16.16 -45.63
N PRO A 310 -23.19 -16.88 -45.74
CA PRO A 310 -23.37 -17.89 -46.77
C PRO A 310 -23.17 -17.26 -48.15
N ALA A 311 -22.39 -17.90 -49.01
CA ALA A 311 -22.25 -17.51 -50.40
C ALA A 311 -23.18 -18.39 -51.24
N VAL A 312 -24.18 -17.77 -51.88
CA VAL A 312 -25.07 -18.44 -52.82
C VAL A 312 -24.57 -18.19 -54.24
N THR A 313 -24.32 -19.27 -54.98
CA THR A 313 -23.93 -19.21 -56.40
C THR A 313 -24.91 -19.98 -57.26
N LEU A 314 -25.29 -19.39 -58.40
CA LEU A 314 -26.10 -20.03 -59.43
C LEU A 314 -25.22 -20.39 -60.61
N THR A 315 -25.29 -21.64 -61.07
CA THR A 315 -24.51 -22.11 -62.23
C THR A 315 -25.36 -22.96 -63.18
N PRO A 316 -25.51 -22.54 -64.45
CA PRO A 316 -25.08 -21.26 -65.03
C PRO A 316 -25.91 -20.06 -64.50
N THR A 317 -25.34 -18.84 -64.55
CA THR A 317 -26.01 -17.60 -64.13
C THR A 317 -27.00 -17.06 -65.17
N ASN A 318 -26.99 -17.64 -66.37
CA ASN A 318 -27.88 -17.30 -67.48
C ASN A 318 -28.37 -18.59 -68.17
N LEU A 319 -29.65 -18.62 -68.52
CA LEU A 319 -30.28 -19.72 -69.25
C LEU A 319 -30.72 -19.20 -70.62
N VAL A 320 -30.17 -19.75 -71.70
CA VAL A 320 -30.38 -19.28 -73.08
C VAL A 320 -31.21 -20.29 -73.83
N PHE A 321 -32.47 -19.95 -74.09
CA PHE A 321 -33.45 -20.87 -74.69
C PHE A 321 -33.45 -20.93 -76.22
N GLY A 322 -32.65 -20.09 -76.90
CA GLY A 322 -32.59 -20.02 -78.37
C GLY A 322 -33.90 -19.51 -79.02
N SER A 323 -33.99 -19.61 -80.35
CA SER A 323 -35.20 -19.24 -81.11
C SER A 323 -36.24 -20.36 -81.08
N GLN A 324 -37.49 -20.03 -80.74
CA GLN A 324 -38.60 -20.99 -80.66
C GLN A 324 -39.66 -20.73 -81.74
N LEU A 325 -40.21 -21.79 -82.35
CA LEU A 325 -41.31 -21.68 -83.30
C LEU A 325 -42.58 -21.19 -82.58
N VAL A 326 -43.34 -20.30 -83.22
CA VAL A 326 -44.59 -19.76 -82.66
C VAL A 326 -45.55 -20.89 -82.31
N GLY A 327 -46.05 -20.89 -81.07
CA GLY A 327 -47.00 -21.89 -80.56
C GLY A 327 -46.37 -23.15 -79.95
N THR A 328 -45.04 -23.20 -79.77
CA THR A 328 -44.34 -24.36 -79.19
C THR A 328 -43.58 -24.01 -77.91
N THR A 329 -43.39 -24.99 -77.02
CA THR A 329 -42.64 -24.83 -75.76
C THR A 329 -41.18 -25.29 -75.95
N SER A 330 -40.22 -24.55 -75.40
CA SER A 330 -38.80 -24.93 -75.42
C SER A 330 -38.50 -26.13 -74.51
N ALA A 331 -37.31 -26.70 -74.65
CA ALA A 331 -36.80 -27.64 -73.66
C ALA A 331 -36.58 -26.94 -72.30
N SER A 332 -36.71 -27.70 -71.20
CA SER A 332 -36.37 -27.22 -69.86
C SER A 332 -34.87 -26.97 -69.75
N GLN A 333 -34.50 -25.86 -69.12
CA GLN A 333 -33.12 -25.59 -68.71
C GLN A 333 -33.08 -25.45 -67.19
N SER A 334 -31.96 -25.84 -66.59
CA SER A 334 -31.77 -25.77 -65.14
C SER A 334 -30.52 -24.96 -64.79
N SER A 335 -30.58 -24.28 -63.67
CA SER A 335 -29.43 -23.71 -62.98
C SER A 335 -29.32 -24.37 -61.61
N THR A 336 -28.11 -24.72 -61.21
CA THR A 336 -27.82 -25.31 -59.91
C THR A 336 -27.53 -24.21 -58.91
N LEU A 337 -28.31 -24.15 -57.84
CA LEU A 337 -28.01 -23.35 -56.66
C LEU A 337 -27.03 -24.12 -55.77
N ARG A 338 -25.87 -23.52 -55.50
CA ARG A 338 -24.94 -23.98 -54.48
C ARG A 338 -24.90 -22.96 -53.35
N ASN A 339 -25.10 -23.45 -52.13
CA ASN A 339 -24.82 -22.72 -50.89
C ASN A 339 -23.45 -23.18 -50.39
N SER A 340 -22.51 -22.26 -50.24
CA SER A 340 -21.16 -22.51 -49.74
C SER A 340 -20.86 -21.63 -48.53
#